data_AF-A0A6V7UD76-F1
#
_entry.id   AF-A0A6V7UD76-F1
#
_cell.length_a   1.000
_cell.length_b   1.000
_cell.length_c   1.000
_cell.angle_alpha   90.00
_cell.angle_beta   90.00
_cell.angle_gamma   90.00
#
_symmetry.space_group_name_H-M   'P 1'
#
loop_
_entity.id
_entity.type
_entity.pdbx_description
1 polymer ?
#
loop_
_entity_poly.entity_id
_entity_poly.type
_entity_poly.pdbx_seq_one_letter_code
_entity_poly.pdbx_strand_id
1 'polypeptide(L)'
;MKIVRYLFQQLIKCAFEYVNFGIITFNSQMIELLFDENKTNIPLQFHSQKQHINSLIKLLTDEGNKFPFICYEYHSSKYYNLIIQHIETSKDLSKMVKRIDFDTIREPLSISKQAENIEINVNYRNLKSTKYQLSNKHNPEIKFSIHINEKYESSFYVEIKRIN
;
A
#
# COMPACT_ATOMS: atom_id res chain seq x y z
N MET A 1 -16.20 -25.67 -4.50
CA MET A 1 -15.55 -24.39 -4.10
C MET A 1 -15.53 -24.10 -2.60
N LYS A 2 -16.41 -24.68 -1.77
CA LYS A 2 -16.37 -24.56 -0.29
C LYS A 2 -15.07 -25.08 0.35
N ILE A 3 -14.40 -26.04 -0.29
CA ILE A 3 -13.14 -26.64 0.17
C ILE A 3 -12.00 -25.64 0.16
N VAL A 4 -11.89 -24.78 -0.86
CA VAL A 4 -10.82 -23.77 -0.93
C VAL A 4 -10.97 -22.75 0.20
N ARG A 5 -12.19 -22.22 0.40
CA ARG A 5 -12.50 -21.34 1.53
C ARG A 5 -12.24 -22.00 2.88
N TYR A 6 -12.62 -23.27 3.04
CA TYR A 6 -12.35 -24.02 4.27
C TYR A 6 -10.85 -24.19 4.51
N LEU A 7 -10.07 -24.53 3.48
CA LEU A 7 -8.61 -24.63 3.56
C LEU A 7 -7.97 -23.28 3.92
N PHE A 8 -8.40 -22.19 3.29
CA PHE A 8 -7.95 -20.84 3.66
C PHE A 8 -8.37 -20.45 5.08
N GLN A 9 -9.61 -20.74 5.50
CA GLN A 9 -10.04 -20.50 6.87
C GLN A 9 -9.25 -21.31 7.89
N GLN A 10 -8.86 -22.54 7.58
CA GLN A 10 -8.02 -23.34 8.47
C GLN A 10 -6.58 -22.82 8.51
N LEU A 11 -6.04 -22.33 7.39
CA LEU A 11 -4.75 -21.63 7.36
C LEU A 11 -4.77 -20.31 8.14
N ILE A 12 -5.89 -19.59 8.10
CA ILE A 12 -6.07 -18.29 8.77
C ILE A 12 -6.46 -18.45 10.26
N LYS A 13 -7.09 -19.58 10.65
CA LYS A 13 -7.41 -19.89 12.06
C LYS A 13 -6.17 -20.27 12.88
N CYS A 14 -5.06 -20.60 12.23
CA CYS A 14 -3.77 -20.56 12.89
C CYS A 14 -3.46 -19.09 13.20
N ALA A 15 -3.14 -18.79 14.47
CA ALA A 15 -2.86 -17.44 14.93
C ALA A 15 -1.57 -16.91 14.28
N PHE A 16 -1.70 -16.38 13.08
CA PHE A 16 -0.65 -15.65 12.40
C PHE A 16 -0.99 -14.17 12.46
N GLU A 17 -0.02 -13.37 12.87
CA GLU A 17 -0.13 -11.90 12.88
C GLU A 17 -0.27 -11.34 11.45
N TYR A 18 0.18 -12.09 10.45
CA TYR A 18 0.05 -11.81 9.01
C TYR A 18 0.20 -13.09 8.17
N VAL A 19 -0.31 -13.10 6.94
CA VAL A 19 -0.09 -14.17 5.95
C VAL A 19 0.61 -13.58 4.72
N ASN A 20 1.76 -14.16 4.36
CA ASN A 20 2.56 -13.76 3.22
C ASN A 20 2.24 -14.64 2.00
N PHE A 21 1.85 -14.02 0.89
CA PHE A 21 1.49 -14.71 -0.35
C PHE A 21 2.50 -14.49 -1.47
N GLY A 22 3.78 -14.81 -1.21
CA GLY A 22 4.92 -14.66 -2.12
C GLY A 22 4.75 -15.05 -3.59
N ILE A 23 3.90 -16.04 -3.89
CA ILE A 23 3.87 -16.72 -5.21
C ILE A 23 2.43 -16.93 -5.72
N ILE A 24 1.40 -16.49 -4.98
CA ILE A 24 0.01 -16.80 -5.34
C ILE A 24 -0.60 -15.65 -6.12
N THR A 25 -0.89 -15.90 -7.41
CA THR A 25 -1.72 -15.01 -8.21
C THR A 25 -3.18 -15.23 -7.85
N PHE A 26 -3.76 -14.33 -7.05
CA PHE A 26 -5.19 -14.33 -6.82
C PHE A 26 -5.90 -13.71 -8.04
N ASN A 27 -6.83 -14.44 -8.65
CA ASN A 27 -7.76 -13.81 -9.58
C ASN A 27 -8.75 -12.94 -8.78
N SER A 28 -9.39 -11.96 -9.44
CA SER A 28 -10.33 -11.05 -8.78
C SER A 28 -11.52 -11.76 -8.14
N GLN A 29 -12.03 -12.83 -8.75
CA GLN A 29 -13.11 -13.65 -8.20
C GLN A 29 -12.70 -14.37 -6.91
N MET A 30 -11.44 -14.80 -6.77
CA MET A 30 -10.92 -15.40 -5.54
C MET A 30 -10.81 -14.37 -4.42
N ILE A 31 -10.46 -13.12 -4.75
CA ILE A 31 -10.44 -12.02 -3.77
C ILE A 31 -11.87 -11.77 -3.28
N GLU A 32 -12.84 -11.59 -4.19
CA GLU A 32 -14.26 -11.46 -3.82
C GLU A 32 -14.70 -12.63 -2.93
N LEU A 33 -14.44 -13.87 -3.33
CA LEU A 33 -14.81 -15.08 -2.56
C LEU A 33 -14.15 -15.19 -1.18
N LEU A 34 -12.94 -14.66 -1.00
CA LEU A 34 -12.22 -14.69 0.27
C LEU A 34 -12.69 -13.59 1.22
N PHE A 35 -13.19 -12.47 0.70
CA PHE A 35 -13.42 -11.24 1.49
C PHE A 35 -14.86 -10.70 1.46
N ASP A 36 -15.79 -11.27 0.68
CA ASP A 36 -17.16 -10.71 0.53
C ASP A 36 -18.05 -10.82 1.77
N GLU A 37 -17.70 -11.65 2.77
CA GLU A 37 -18.64 -11.93 3.87
C GLU A 37 -18.20 -11.50 5.28
N ASN A 38 -16.96 -11.10 5.53
CA ASN A 38 -16.54 -10.73 6.89
C ASN A 38 -15.55 -9.56 6.94
N LYS A 39 -15.89 -8.57 7.78
CA LYS A 39 -15.03 -7.47 8.26
C LYS A 39 -13.87 -8.04 9.11
N THR A 40 -12.92 -8.73 8.51
CA THR A 40 -11.75 -9.22 9.24
C THR A 40 -10.70 -8.12 9.36
N ASN A 41 -10.27 -7.80 10.59
CA ASN A 41 -9.21 -6.85 10.92
C ASN A 41 -7.80 -7.35 10.56
N ILE A 42 -7.66 -8.29 9.64
CA ILE A 42 -6.38 -8.95 9.34
C ILE A 42 -5.65 -8.13 8.26
N PRO A 43 -4.40 -7.70 8.51
CA PRO A 43 -3.54 -7.09 7.49
C PRO A 43 -3.41 -7.97 6.24
N LEU A 44 -3.60 -7.38 5.06
CA LEU A 44 -3.41 -8.07 3.79
C LEU A 44 -2.06 -7.74 3.18
N GLN A 45 -1.33 -8.78 2.80
CA GLN A 45 -0.05 -8.71 2.13
C GLN A 45 -0.16 -9.36 0.75
N PHE A 46 0.22 -8.62 -0.31
CA PHE A 46 0.15 -9.12 -1.68
C PHE A 46 1.53 -9.15 -2.32
N HIS A 47 1.85 -10.24 -3.00
CA HIS A 47 3.00 -10.33 -3.90
C HIS A 47 2.45 -10.50 -5.31
N SER A 48 2.67 -9.50 -6.17
CA SER A 48 2.09 -9.50 -7.52
C SER A 48 3.15 -9.44 -8.60
N GLN A 49 2.98 -10.28 -9.65
CA GLN A 49 3.74 -10.15 -10.88
C GLN A 49 3.33 -8.86 -11.64
N LYS A 50 4.26 -8.30 -12.43
CA LYS A 50 4.12 -7.02 -13.17
C LYS A 50 2.80 -6.83 -13.96
N GLN A 51 2.08 -7.90 -14.30
CA GLN A 51 0.87 -7.86 -15.12
C GLN A 51 -0.39 -7.38 -14.38
N HIS A 52 -0.34 -7.22 -13.04
CA HIS A 52 -1.54 -6.90 -12.24
C HIS A 52 -1.54 -5.50 -11.62
N ILE A 53 -0.61 -4.63 -12.03
CA ILE A 53 -0.47 -3.27 -11.49
C ILE A 53 -1.81 -2.52 -11.51
N ASN A 54 -2.53 -2.53 -12.63
CA ASN A 54 -3.77 -1.77 -12.77
C ASN A 54 -4.88 -2.31 -11.87
N SER A 55 -5.01 -3.64 -11.76
CA SER A 55 -6.00 -4.26 -10.88
C SER A 55 -5.71 -3.97 -9.42
N LEU A 56 -4.43 -3.94 -9.05
CA LEU A 56 -4.01 -3.63 -7.69
C LEU A 56 -4.28 -2.17 -7.33
N ILE A 57 -3.93 -1.23 -8.21
CA ILE A 57 -4.26 0.19 -8.03
C ILE A 57 -5.78 0.34 -7.89
N LYS A 58 -6.56 -0.30 -8.77
CA LYS A 58 -8.02 -0.28 -8.70
C LYS A 58 -8.53 -0.80 -7.35
N LEU A 59 -7.99 -1.90 -6.84
CA LEU A 59 -8.37 -2.43 -5.53
C LEU A 59 -8.06 -1.40 -4.41
N LEU A 60 -6.90 -0.76 -4.45
CA LEU A 60 -6.48 0.24 -3.48
C LEU A 60 -7.35 1.51 -3.49
N THR A 61 -7.88 1.88 -4.65
CA THR A 61 -8.56 3.16 -4.86
C THR A 61 -10.08 3.02 -4.78
N ASP A 62 -10.63 1.93 -5.28
CA ASP A 62 -12.08 1.75 -5.44
C ASP A 62 -12.68 0.94 -4.29
N GLU A 63 -11.87 0.11 -3.64
CA GLU A 63 -12.29 -0.80 -2.57
C GLU A 63 -11.34 -0.78 -1.36
N GLY A 64 -10.35 0.11 -1.38
CA GLY A 64 -9.30 0.16 -0.37
C GLY A 64 -9.83 0.43 1.04
N ASN A 65 -10.97 1.11 1.17
CA ASN A 65 -11.63 1.39 2.44
C ASN A 65 -12.13 0.14 3.17
N LYS A 66 -12.24 -1.00 2.48
CA LYS A 66 -12.50 -2.30 3.11
C LYS A 66 -11.31 -2.77 3.95
N PHE A 67 -10.12 -2.23 3.69
CA PHE A 67 -8.88 -2.61 4.34
C PHE A 67 -8.36 -1.46 5.21
N PRO A 68 -8.05 -1.70 6.49
CA PRO A 68 -7.44 -0.66 7.32
C PRO A 68 -6.00 -0.37 6.90
N PHE A 69 -5.32 -1.37 6.33
CA PHE A 69 -3.90 -1.37 6.06
C PHE A 69 -3.55 -2.42 5.01
N ILE A 70 -2.63 -2.09 4.09
CA ILE A 70 -2.07 -3.01 3.10
C ILE A 70 -0.54 -2.86 3.08
N CYS A 71 0.16 -4.00 3.10
CA CYS A 71 1.62 -4.04 3.00
C CYS A 71 2.06 -4.71 1.69
N TYR A 72 3.12 -4.16 1.09
CA TYR A 72 3.70 -4.57 -0.18
C TYR A 72 5.17 -4.94 -0.01
N GLU A 73 5.50 -6.22 -0.25
CA GLU A 73 6.87 -6.74 -0.22
C GLU A 73 7.48 -6.79 -1.63
N TYR A 74 8.68 -6.22 -1.80
CA TYR A 74 9.46 -6.22 -3.06
C TYR A 74 8.76 -5.62 -4.28
N HIS A 75 8.61 -4.30 -4.30
CA HIS A 75 7.91 -3.60 -5.38
C HIS A 75 8.80 -2.57 -6.10
N SER A 76 8.45 -2.34 -7.38
CA SER A 76 9.04 -1.25 -8.16
C SER A 76 8.53 0.10 -7.68
N SER A 77 9.36 1.14 -7.82
CA SER A 77 8.98 2.55 -7.66
C SER A 77 7.75 2.94 -8.48
N LYS A 78 7.45 2.19 -9.56
CA LYS A 78 6.26 2.38 -10.39
C LYS A 78 4.96 2.29 -9.58
N TYR A 79 4.85 1.39 -8.59
CA TYR A 79 3.65 1.27 -7.77
C TYR A 79 3.44 2.52 -6.91
N TYR A 80 4.50 2.94 -6.22
CA TYR A 80 4.51 4.18 -5.46
C TYR A 80 4.12 5.38 -6.35
N ASN A 81 4.74 5.53 -7.52
CA ASN A 81 4.45 6.65 -8.42
C ASN A 81 2.98 6.68 -8.86
N LEU A 82 2.38 5.51 -9.15
CA LEU A 82 0.97 5.41 -9.51
C LEU A 82 0.04 5.79 -8.36
N ILE A 83 0.38 5.39 -7.13
CA ILE A 83 -0.39 5.76 -5.93
C ILE A 83 -0.29 7.26 -5.67
N ILE A 84 0.91 7.84 -5.71
CA ILE A 84 1.10 9.30 -5.57
C ILE A 84 0.32 10.06 -6.64
N GLN A 85 0.42 9.63 -7.90
CA GLN A 85 -0.35 10.25 -9.00
C GLN A 85 -1.87 10.14 -8.76
N HIS A 86 -2.36 9.00 -8.26
CA HIS A 86 -3.77 8.82 -7.96
C HIS A 86 -4.23 9.73 -6.81
N ILE A 87 -3.44 9.83 -5.73
CA ILE A 87 -3.71 10.75 -4.61
C ILE A 87 -3.81 12.20 -5.10
N GLU A 88 -2.96 12.62 -6.04
CA GLU A 88 -2.97 13.99 -6.55
C GLU A 88 -4.17 14.28 -7.46
N THR A 89 -4.54 13.32 -8.31
CA THR A 89 -5.43 13.57 -9.46
C THR A 89 -6.83 12.99 -9.33
N SER A 90 -7.08 12.09 -8.37
CA SER A 90 -8.42 11.53 -8.20
C SER A 90 -9.39 12.60 -7.69
N LYS A 91 -10.63 12.56 -8.19
CA LYS A 91 -11.73 13.40 -7.69
C LYS A 91 -12.38 12.80 -6.43
N ASP A 92 -12.24 11.50 -6.23
CA ASP A 92 -12.82 10.78 -5.11
C ASP A 92 -11.76 9.86 -4.49
N LEU A 93 -11.41 10.13 -3.24
CA LEU A 93 -10.50 9.34 -2.42
C LEU A 93 -11.20 8.75 -1.19
N SER A 94 -12.54 8.81 -1.14
CA SER A 94 -13.33 8.29 -0.02
C SER A 94 -13.15 6.78 0.18
N LYS A 95 -12.88 6.06 -0.92
CA LYS A 95 -12.68 4.60 -0.94
C LYS A 95 -11.23 4.16 -0.91
N MET A 96 -10.28 5.10 -0.84
CA MET A 96 -8.86 4.74 -0.77
C MET A 96 -8.51 4.12 0.58
N VAL A 97 -7.61 3.14 0.57
CA VAL A 97 -7.05 2.53 1.80
C VAL A 97 -6.40 3.59 2.69
N LYS A 98 -6.53 3.44 4.00
CA LYS A 98 -6.03 4.43 4.98
C LYS A 98 -4.51 4.42 5.13
N ARG A 99 -3.88 3.27 4.97
CA ARG A 99 -2.43 3.09 5.09
C ARG A 99 -1.90 2.07 4.10
N ILE A 100 -0.83 2.42 3.41
CA ILE A 100 -0.07 1.56 2.50
C ILE A 100 1.39 1.58 2.92
N ASP A 101 1.96 0.42 3.17
CA ASP A 101 3.39 0.29 3.43
C ASP A 101 4.08 -0.49 2.29
N PHE A 102 5.30 -0.08 1.95
CA PHE A 102 6.21 -0.79 1.05
C PHE A 102 7.46 -1.16 1.83
N ASP A 103 7.70 -2.46 2.02
CA ASP A 103 8.82 -2.94 2.85
C ASP A 103 10.17 -2.90 2.12
N THR A 104 10.16 -3.00 0.79
CA THR A 104 11.39 -2.96 0.00
C THR A 104 11.11 -2.43 -1.39
N ILE A 105 11.43 -1.16 -1.61
CA ILE A 105 11.67 -0.62 -2.95
C ILE A 105 13.18 -0.50 -3.12
N ARG A 106 13.70 -0.91 -4.28
CA ARG A 106 15.15 -0.86 -4.59
C ARG A 106 15.57 0.36 -5.41
N GLU A 107 14.59 1.08 -5.93
CA GLU A 107 14.74 2.16 -6.89
C GLU A 107 14.55 3.51 -6.18
N PRO A 108 15.37 4.53 -6.48
CA PRO A 108 15.19 5.87 -5.92
C PRO A 108 13.78 6.41 -6.16
N LEU A 109 13.19 6.99 -5.12
CA LEU A 109 11.85 7.58 -5.19
C LEU A 109 11.94 9.08 -5.42
N SER A 110 11.17 9.56 -6.39
CA SER A 110 10.99 10.99 -6.58
C SER A 110 9.93 11.50 -5.60
N ILE A 111 10.24 12.62 -4.95
CA ILE A 111 9.27 13.37 -4.16
C ILE A 111 8.32 14.09 -5.13
N SER A 112 7.03 14.11 -4.81
CA SER A 112 6.05 14.85 -5.60
C SER A 112 6.40 16.34 -5.68
N LYS A 113 6.12 16.98 -6.82
CA LYS A 113 6.17 18.44 -6.95
C LYS A 113 5.12 19.17 -6.11
N GLN A 114 4.06 18.46 -5.72
CA GLN A 114 2.99 18.97 -4.86
C GLN A 114 3.23 18.65 -3.38
N ALA A 115 4.41 18.13 -3.03
CA ALA A 115 4.75 17.83 -1.65
C ALA A 115 4.80 19.11 -0.81
N GLU A 116 4.12 19.08 0.34
CA GLU A 116 4.08 20.12 1.35
C GLU A 116 4.87 19.65 2.59
N ASN A 117 5.35 20.58 3.41
CA ASN A 117 5.92 20.29 4.73
C ASN A 117 7.02 19.21 4.69
N ILE A 118 7.98 19.36 3.78
CA ILE A 118 9.07 18.39 3.58
C ILE A 118 10.06 18.49 4.75
N GLU A 119 10.22 17.39 5.46
CA GLU A 119 11.18 17.18 6.54
C GLU A 119 12.20 16.13 6.09
N ILE A 120 13.48 16.46 6.18
CA ILE A 120 14.58 15.54 5.87
C ILE A 120 15.42 15.38 7.12
N ASN A 121 15.62 14.13 7.55
CA ASN A 121 16.49 13.76 8.66
C ASN A 121 17.53 12.76 8.18
N VAL A 122 18.79 12.98 8.54
CA VAL A 122 19.89 12.04 8.26
C VAL A 122 20.52 11.68 9.61
N ASN A 123 20.53 10.39 9.94
CA ASN A 123 21.13 9.92 11.19
C ASN A 123 22.59 9.45 11.01
N TYR A 124 23.27 9.19 12.13
CA TYR A 124 24.67 8.74 12.17
C TYR A 124 24.96 7.42 11.42
N ARG A 125 23.93 6.65 11.07
CA ARG A 125 24.07 5.40 10.29
C ARG A 125 23.84 5.62 8.78
N ASN A 126 23.85 6.88 8.33
CA ASN A 126 23.50 7.28 6.97
C ASN A 126 22.11 6.79 6.54
N LEU A 127 21.18 6.63 7.50
CA LEU A 127 19.78 6.41 7.17
C LEU A 127 19.16 7.79 6.94
N LYS A 128 18.67 8.01 5.73
CA LYS A 128 17.96 9.21 5.36
C LYS A 128 16.46 8.94 5.49
N SER A 129 15.77 9.79 6.24
CA SER A 129 14.33 9.75 6.41
C SER A 129 13.77 11.02 5.79
N THR A 130 12.91 10.87 4.79
CA THR A 130 12.17 11.97 4.18
C THR A 130 10.70 11.82 4.55
N LYS A 131 10.13 12.83 5.19
CA LYS A 131 8.69 12.89 5.50
C LYS A 131 8.09 14.11 4.82
N TYR A 132 6.91 13.97 4.24
CA TYR A 132 6.20 15.09 3.63
C TYR A 132 4.69 14.84 3.62
N GLN A 133 3.93 15.88 3.33
CA GLN A 133 2.48 15.81 3.17
C GLN A 133 2.09 15.99 1.70
N LEU A 134 0.97 15.37 1.31
CA LEU A 134 0.40 15.49 -0.01
C LEU A 134 -1.08 15.79 0.11
N SER A 135 -1.49 16.95 -0.41
CA SER A 135 -2.89 17.35 -0.50
C SER A 135 -3.46 16.91 -1.85
N ASN A 136 -4.71 16.42 -1.87
CA ASN A 136 -5.38 16.14 -3.14
C ASN A 136 -5.75 17.44 -3.85
N LYS A 137 -5.49 17.52 -5.16
CA LYS A 137 -5.73 18.74 -5.95
C LYS A 137 -7.21 19.14 -6.04
N HIS A 138 -8.11 18.15 -5.99
CA HIS A 138 -9.54 18.34 -6.13
C HIS A 138 -10.25 18.52 -4.77
N ASN A 139 -9.64 18.06 -3.68
CA ASN A 139 -10.14 18.16 -2.33
C ASN A 139 -8.97 18.34 -1.32
N PRO A 140 -8.52 19.58 -1.08
CA PRO A 140 -7.38 19.89 -0.20
C PRO A 140 -7.56 19.47 1.27
N GLU A 141 -8.79 19.17 1.70
CA GLU A 141 -9.07 18.66 3.05
C GLU A 141 -8.58 17.22 3.21
N ILE A 142 -8.50 16.44 2.13
CA ILE A 142 -7.95 15.09 2.15
C ILE A 142 -6.43 15.18 1.98
N LYS A 143 -5.71 14.81 3.05
CA LYS A 143 -4.24 14.80 3.07
C LYS A 143 -3.67 13.44 3.43
N PHE A 144 -2.48 13.20 2.90
CA PHE A 144 -1.67 12.03 3.20
C PHE A 144 -0.31 12.47 3.76
N SER A 145 0.17 11.75 4.76
CA SER A 145 1.55 11.76 5.22
C SER A 145 2.30 10.66 4.48
N ILE A 146 3.43 11.01 3.87
CA ILE A 146 4.33 10.06 3.22
C ILE A 146 5.63 10.07 4.00
N HIS A 147 6.11 8.88 4.37
CA HIS A 147 7.38 8.70 5.06
C HIS A 147 8.24 7.69 4.31
N ILE A 148 9.40 8.13 3.84
CA ILE A 148 10.37 7.33 3.10
C ILE A 148 11.62 7.19 3.97
N ASN A 149 12.00 5.96 4.30
CA ASN A 149 13.26 5.64 4.96
C ASN A 149 14.20 4.98 3.96
N GLU A 150 15.33 5.64 3.67
CA GLU A 150 16.35 5.20 2.73
C GLU A 150 17.53 4.59 3.50
N LYS A 151 17.97 3.40 3.06
CA LYS A 151 19.14 2.70 3.59
C LYS A 151 20.06 2.29 2.44
N TYR A 152 21.32 2.71 2.51
CA TYR A 152 22.37 2.38 1.54
C TYR A 152 21.95 2.63 0.08
N GLU A 153 21.58 3.88 -0.21
CA GLU A 153 21.23 4.42 -1.56
C GLU A 153 20.09 3.72 -2.32
N SER A 154 19.52 2.63 -1.80
CA SER A 154 18.66 1.77 -2.61
C SER A 154 17.52 1.11 -1.85
N SER A 155 17.63 0.80 -0.56
CA SER A 155 16.54 0.12 0.15
C SER A 155 15.63 1.13 0.82
N PHE A 156 14.38 1.20 0.34
CA PHE A 156 13.37 2.12 0.85
C PHE A 156 12.28 1.35 1.58
N TYR A 157 11.99 1.75 2.82
CA TYR A 157 10.68 1.55 3.43
C TYR A 157 9.84 2.79 3.14
N VAL A 158 8.61 2.61 2.69
CA VAL A 158 7.68 3.73 2.44
C VAL A 158 6.38 3.49 3.16
N GLU A 159 5.95 4.45 3.96
CA GLU A 159 4.61 4.52 4.51
C GLU A 159 3.83 5.65 3.83
N ILE A 160 2.62 5.36 3.38
CA ILE A 160 1.64 6.33 2.89
C ILE A 160 0.42 6.21 3.79
N LYS A 161 0.11 7.27 4.53
CA LYS A 161 -0.96 7.26 5.54
C LYS A 161 -1.87 8.46 5.38
N ARG A 162 -3.18 8.23 5.27
CA ARG A 162 -4.18 9.30 5.33
C ARG A 162 -4.21 9.91 6.73
N ILE A 163 -4.15 11.24 6.83
CA ILE A 163 -4.05 11.96 8.10
C ILE A 163 -5.30 12.78 8.46
N ASN A 164 -6.31 12.82 7.57
CA ASN A 164 -7.54 13.59 7.69
C ASN A 164 -8.77 12.76 7.31
#